data_AF-A0A965P9C5-F1
#
_entry.id   AF-A0A965P9C5-F1
#
_cell.length_a   1.000
_cell.length_b   1.000
_cell.length_c   1.000
_cell.angle_alpha   90.00
_cell.angle_beta   90.00
_cell.angle_gamma   90.00
#
_symmetry.space_group_name_H-M   'P 1'
#
loop_
_entity.id
_entity.type
_entity.pdbx_description
1 polymer ?
#
loop_
_entity_poly.entity_id
_entity_poly.type
_entity_poly.pdbx_seq_one_letter_code
_entity_poly.pdbx_strand_id
1 'polypeptide(L)'
;MAGKFEFAYTLDGHNIPPAIITAPVAASQTLVNGDLVIISSGQIAKASASVVAPFGVMAQDSSGATAGTLVKVFPIVPHTQVWKAKASAAATSAVLGAIVYDITAAQLVDIADAINGSISIIALGPTTTDVYLVFSKTFLTSLA
;
A
#
# COMPACT_ATOMS: atom_id res chain seq x y z
N MET A 1 4.47 -1.21 16.74
CA MET A 1 4.66 -2.05 15.55
C MET A 1 5.00 -1.12 14.40
N ALA A 2 6.06 -1.39 13.64
CA ALA A 2 6.29 -0.69 12.37
C ALA A 2 5.11 -1.03 11.43
N GLY A 3 4.58 -0.04 10.72
CA GLY A 3 3.49 -0.24 9.75
C GLY A 3 3.91 -1.21 8.65
N LYS A 4 2.95 -1.90 8.04
CA LYS A 4 3.24 -2.87 6.96
C LYS A 4 3.82 -2.21 5.72
N PHE A 5 3.25 -1.06 5.34
CA PHE A 5 3.80 -0.14 4.36
C PHE A 5 4.17 1.16 5.06
N GLU A 6 5.41 1.62 4.85
CA GLU A 6 5.94 2.86 5.43
C GLU A 6 6.55 3.72 4.33
N PHE A 7 6.21 5.00 4.28
CA PHE A 7 6.83 5.91 3.31
C PHE A 7 8.33 6.04 3.58
N ALA A 8 9.13 5.94 2.52
CA ALA A 8 10.59 6.00 2.61
C ALA A 8 11.13 7.36 2.13
N TYR A 9 10.82 7.71 0.89
CA TYR A 9 11.28 8.91 0.19
C TYR A 9 10.55 9.03 -1.17
N THR A 10 10.74 10.12 -1.89
CA THR A 10 10.29 10.25 -3.29
C THR A 10 11.47 10.15 -4.26
N LEU A 11 11.22 9.62 -5.46
CA LEU A 11 12.26 9.39 -6.49
C LEU A 11 12.87 10.68 -7.04
N ASP A 12 12.22 11.83 -6.83
CA ASP A 12 12.73 13.16 -7.19
C ASP A 12 13.75 13.70 -6.16
N GLY A 13 14.09 12.92 -5.13
CA GLY A 13 15.09 13.28 -4.13
C GLY A 13 14.53 14.05 -2.92
N HIS A 14 13.22 14.34 -2.90
CA HIS A 14 12.58 14.89 -1.71
C HIS A 14 12.29 13.78 -0.68
N ASN A 15 12.17 14.19 0.59
CA ASN A 15 11.73 13.31 1.67
C ASN A 15 10.51 13.89 2.38
N ILE A 16 9.54 14.33 1.58
CA ILE A 16 8.30 14.90 2.06
C ILE A 16 7.25 13.78 2.03
N PRO A 17 6.72 13.35 3.18
CA PRO A 17 5.67 12.33 3.22
C PRO A 17 4.44 12.76 2.42
N PRO A 18 3.65 11.80 1.90
CA PRO A 18 2.39 12.10 1.23
C PRO A 18 1.48 12.91 2.15
N ALA A 19 0.72 13.85 1.58
CA ALA A 19 -0.29 14.59 2.33
C ALA A 19 -1.34 13.62 2.87
N ILE A 20 -1.80 13.83 4.11
CA ILE A 20 -2.87 13.02 4.69
C ILE A 20 -4.21 13.54 4.23
N ILE A 21 -5.08 12.64 3.76
CA ILE A 21 -6.48 12.93 3.47
C ILE A 21 -7.40 12.17 4.42
N THR A 22 -8.63 12.67 4.57
CA THR A 22 -9.69 12.01 5.33
C THR A 22 -10.74 11.45 4.39
N ALA A 23 -11.09 10.17 4.53
CA ALA A 23 -12.07 9.50 3.69
C ALA A 23 -12.99 8.58 4.52
N PRO A 24 -14.25 8.37 4.10
CA PRO A 24 -15.19 7.50 4.80
C PRO A 24 -14.75 6.04 4.71
N VAL A 25 -14.81 5.30 5.81
CA VAL A 25 -14.44 3.88 5.89
C VAL A 25 -15.66 2.96 5.73
N ALA A 26 -15.46 1.77 5.18
CA ALA A 26 -16.47 0.71 5.22
C ALA A 26 -16.59 0.10 6.63
N ALA A 27 -17.77 -0.43 6.97
CA ALA A 27 -18.06 -0.91 8.32
C ALA A 27 -17.25 -2.14 8.74
N SER A 28 -17.09 -2.31 10.05
CA SER A 28 -16.76 -3.58 10.71
C SER A 28 -15.45 -4.24 10.28
N GLN A 29 -14.47 -3.45 9.86
CA GLN A 29 -13.12 -3.90 9.51
C GLN A 29 -12.10 -3.40 10.53
N THR A 30 -10.99 -4.12 10.62
CA THR A 30 -9.81 -3.71 11.40
C THR A 30 -8.71 -3.29 10.42
N LEU A 31 -8.44 -1.99 10.45
CA LEU A 31 -7.38 -1.31 9.73
C LEU A 31 -6.31 -0.89 10.73
N VAL A 32 -5.07 -1.21 10.43
CA VAL A 32 -3.92 -0.74 11.19
C VAL A 32 -3.10 0.23 10.36
N ASN A 33 -2.36 1.11 11.01
CA ASN A 33 -1.41 1.99 10.37
C ASN A 33 -0.47 1.19 9.45
N GLY A 34 -0.32 1.64 8.21
CA GLY A 34 0.43 0.95 7.18
C GLY A 34 -0.34 -0.13 6.42
N ASP A 35 -1.61 -0.42 6.71
CA ASP A 35 -2.43 -1.30 5.85
C ASP A 35 -2.68 -0.64 4.47
N LEU A 36 -2.62 -1.43 3.41
CA LEU A 36 -3.00 -0.99 2.08
C LEU A 36 -4.53 -0.94 1.97
N VAL A 37 -5.05 0.12 1.36
CA VAL A 37 -6.50 0.32 1.21
C VAL A 37 -6.89 0.60 -0.22
N ILE A 38 -8.11 0.20 -0.55
CA ILE A 38 -8.80 0.44 -1.82
C ILE A 38 -10.08 1.24 -1.57
N ILE A 39 -10.64 1.79 -2.64
CA ILE A 39 -12.01 2.29 -2.61
C ILE A 39 -12.95 1.15 -3.00
N SER A 40 -13.91 0.84 -2.14
CA SER A 40 -15.01 -0.08 -2.41
C SER A 40 -16.32 0.62 -2.08
N SER A 41 -17.23 0.72 -3.05
CA SER A 41 -18.52 1.41 -2.89
C SER A 41 -18.40 2.85 -2.33
N GLY A 42 -17.37 3.59 -2.77
CA GLY A 42 -17.10 4.96 -2.32
C GLY A 42 -16.51 5.08 -0.91
N GLN A 43 -16.12 3.96 -0.29
CA GLN A 43 -15.56 3.92 1.06
C GLN A 43 -14.20 3.23 1.06
N ILE A 44 -13.36 3.59 2.03
CA ILE A 44 -12.08 2.95 2.30
C ILE A 44 -12.35 1.54 2.81
N ALA A 45 -11.82 0.56 2.08
CA ALA A 45 -11.83 -0.84 2.48
C ALA A 45 -10.38 -1.37 2.52
N LYS A 46 -10.13 -2.29 3.45
CA LYS A 46 -8.85 -3.00 3.49
C LYS A 46 -8.66 -3.76 2.19
N ALA A 47 -7.50 -3.58 1.58
CA ALA A 47 -7.11 -4.35 0.42
C ALA A 47 -6.99 -5.84 0.80
N SER A 48 -7.51 -6.76 0.00
CA SER A 48 -7.33 -8.20 0.20
C SER A 48 -6.29 -8.76 -0.78
N ALA A 49 -6.07 -10.07 -0.81
CA ALA A 49 -4.95 -10.75 -1.46
C ALA A 49 -4.80 -10.54 -2.99
N SER A 50 -5.57 -9.62 -3.59
CA SER A 50 -5.21 -9.04 -4.88
C SER A 50 -5.57 -7.56 -4.99
N VAL A 51 -4.64 -6.74 -5.50
CA VAL A 51 -4.73 -5.27 -5.52
C VAL A 51 -4.16 -4.71 -6.81
N VAL A 52 -5.03 -4.61 -7.81
CA VAL A 52 -4.71 -4.01 -9.12
C VAL A 52 -4.54 -2.49 -9.03
N ALA A 53 -5.27 -1.84 -8.13
CA ALA A 53 -5.30 -0.38 -8.01
C ALA A 53 -5.53 0.06 -6.54
N PRO A 54 -4.47 0.16 -5.73
CA PRO A 54 -4.57 0.65 -4.37
C PRO A 54 -4.88 2.14 -4.37
N PHE A 55 -5.69 2.58 -3.42
CA PHE A 55 -5.98 4.00 -3.22
C PHE A 55 -4.92 4.68 -2.36
N GLY A 56 -4.52 4.00 -1.28
CA GLY A 56 -3.61 4.59 -0.31
C GLY A 56 -3.12 3.61 0.73
N VAL A 57 -2.40 4.16 1.71
CA VAL A 57 -1.92 3.45 2.90
C VAL A 57 -2.55 4.10 4.13
N MET A 58 -3.08 3.30 5.05
CA MET A 58 -3.67 3.81 6.29
C MET A 58 -2.66 4.62 7.10
N ALA A 59 -3.06 5.82 7.53
CA ALA A 59 -2.24 6.72 8.33
C ALA A 59 -2.61 6.69 9.83
N GLN A 60 -3.58 5.85 10.21
CA GLN A 60 -4.03 5.65 11.59
C GLN A 60 -4.59 4.24 11.77
N ASP A 61 -4.72 3.79 13.01
CA ASP A 61 -5.49 2.61 13.35
C ASP A 61 -7.01 2.93 13.33
N SER A 62 -7.82 1.95 12.98
CA SER A 62 -9.28 2.00 13.07
C SER A 62 -9.84 0.58 13.18
N SER A 63 -10.62 0.30 14.21
CA SER A 63 -11.18 -1.04 14.44
C SER A 63 -12.66 -0.96 14.76
N GLY A 64 -13.47 -1.74 14.06
CA GLY A 64 -14.91 -1.81 14.31
C GLY A 64 -15.67 -0.52 14.03
N ALA A 65 -15.10 0.38 13.20
CA ALA A 65 -15.73 1.63 12.84
C ALA A 65 -17.04 1.40 12.08
N THR A 66 -18.03 2.26 12.32
CA THR A 66 -19.27 2.27 11.54
C THR A 66 -18.99 2.81 10.13
N ALA A 67 -19.77 2.35 9.14
CA ALA A 67 -19.65 2.84 7.77
C ALA A 67 -19.79 4.35 7.71
N GLY A 68 -18.93 5.02 6.94
CA GLY A 68 -18.89 6.48 6.82
C GLY A 68 -18.02 7.19 7.86
N THR A 69 -17.53 6.49 8.88
CA THR A 69 -16.56 7.08 9.83
C THR A 69 -15.33 7.56 9.05
N LEU A 70 -14.89 8.80 9.30
CA LEU A 70 -13.73 9.35 8.60
C LEU A 70 -12.43 8.80 9.18
N VAL A 71 -11.56 8.30 8.30
CA VAL A 71 -10.23 7.80 8.64
C VAL A 71 -9.16 8.51 7.81
N LYS A 72 -7.95 8.56 8.34
CA LYS A 72 -6.79 9.18 7.69
C LYS A 72 -6.03 8.18 6.80
N VAL A 73 -5.73 8.60 5.58
CA VAL A 73 -5.04 7.80 4.56
C VAL A 73 -3.95 8.64 3.91
N PHE A 74 -2.80 8.03 3.64
CA PHE A 74 -1.79 8.54 2.72
C PHE A 74 -2.17 8.09 1.29
N PRO A 75 -2.64 9.00 0.41
CA PRO A 75 -2.96 8.64 -0.96
C PRO A 75 -1.68 8.26 -1.70
N ILE A 76 -1.78 7.22 -2.51
CA ILE A 76 -0.67 6.74 -3.33
C ILE A 76 -0.57 7.61 -4.58
N VAL A 77 0.63 8.12 -4.84
CA VAL A 77 0.99 8.71 -6.13
C VAL A 77 1.88 7.71 -6.86
N PRO A 78 1.41 7.11 -7.97
CA PRO A 78 2.17 6.08 -8.69
C PRO A 78 3.54 6.57 -9.14
N HIS A 79 4.48 5.63 -9.24
CA HIS A 79 5.82 5.80 -9.80
C HIS A 79 6.74 6.86 -9.16
N THR A 80 6.30 7.57 -8.13
CA THR A 80 7.05 8.70 -7.55
C THR A 80 7.40 8.48 -6.09
N GLN A 81 6.53 7.80 -5.33
CA GLN A 81 6.71 7.54 -3.92
C GLN A 81 7.32 6.16 -3.71
N VAL A 82 8.40 6.11 -2.94
CA VAL A 82 9.02 4.86 -2.50
C VAL A 82 8.52 4.51 -1.11
N TRP A 83 8.14 3.26 -0.95
CA TRP A 83 7.63 2.69 0.29
C TRP A 83 8.50 1.52 0.72
N LYS A 84 8.70 1.36 2.03
CA LYS A 84 9.24 0.15 2.63
C LYS A 84 8.09 -0.81 2.92
N ALA A 85 8.31 -2.09 2.68
CA ALA A 85 7.40 -3.13 3.10
C ALA A 85 8.14 -4.44 3.42
N LYS A 86 7.39 -5.41 3.94
CA LYS A 86 7.84 -6.78 4.13
C LYS A 86 7.29 -7.69 3.02
N ALA A 87 8.16 -8.51 2.46
CA ALA A 87 7.81 -9.58 1.54
C ALA A 87 7.26 -10.82 2.27
N SER A 88 6.41 -11.60 1.60
CA SER A 88 5.83 -12.86 2.09
C SER A 88 6.85 -13.98 2.24
N ALA A 89 7.97 -13.88 1.50
CA ALA A 89 9.10 -14.80 1.50
C ALA A 89 10.39 -14.02 1.16
N ALA A 90 11.54 -14.71 1.07
CA ALA A 90 12.79 -14.10 0.64
C ALA A 90 12.65 -13.53 -0.79
N ALA A 91 12.88 -12.23 -0.94
CA ALA A 91 12.75 -11.48 -2.20
C ALA A 91 14.02 -11.51 -3.07
N THR A 92 14.98 -12.41 -2.77
CA THR A 92 16.25 -12.51 -3.52
C THR A 92 16.06 -12.92 -4.97
N SER A 93 14.93 -13.54 -5.31
CA SER A 93 14.54 -13.88 -6.69
C SER A 93 13.59 -12.86 -7.33
N ALA A 94 13.28 -11.76 -6.64
CA ALA A 94 12.38 -10.75 -7.18
C ALA A 94 13.02 -10.03 -8.38
N VAL A 95 12.25 -9.80 -9.44
CA VAL A 95 12.71 -9.04 -10.60
C VAL A 95 12.45 -7.56 -10.34
N LEU A 96 13.53 -6.82 -10.11
CA LEU A 96 13.44 -5.42 -9.71
C LEU A 96 12.94 -4.55 -10.87
N GLY A 97 11.92 -3.74 -10.61
CA GLY A 97 11.40 -2.70 -11.52
C GLY A 97 10.74 -3.20 -12.81
N ALA A 98 10.74 -4.50 -13.09
CA ALA A 98 10.28 -5.04 -14.36
C ALA A 98 8.90 -5.72 -14.28
N ILE A 99 8.52 -6.22 -13.10
CA ILE A 99 7.24 -6.90 -12.89
C ILE A 99 6.45 -6.25 -11.76
N VAL A 100 5.18 -6.64 -11.68
CA VAL A 100 4.27 -6.20 -10.62
C VAL A 100 3.93 -7.38 -9.72
N TYR A 101 3.92 -7.11 -8.43
CA TYR A 101 3.58 -8.03 -7.36
C TYR A 101 2.28 -7.59 -6.71
N ASP A 102 1.65 -8.53 -6.04
CA ASP A 102 0.47 -8.28 -5.23
C ASP A 102 0.80 -8.27 -3.73
N ILE A 103 -0.23 -8.29 -2.89
CA ILE A 103 -0.13 -8.51 -1.45
C ILE A 103 -0.79 -9.82 -1.04
N THR A 104 -0.33 -10.38 0.06
CA THR A 104 -1.03 -11.45 0.77
C THR A 104 -2.15 -10.89 1.64
N ALA A 105 -3.03 -11.77 2.16
CA ALA A 105 -4.03 -11.38 3.16
C ALA A 105 -3.42 -10.76 4.44
N ALA A 106 -2.16 -11.09 4.74
CA ALA A 106 -1.39 -10.52 5.84
C ALA A 106 -0.87 -9.09 5.55
N GLN A 107 -1.08 -8.55 4.34
CA GLN A 107 -0.53 -7.28 3.84
C GLN A 107 1.00 -7.29 3.69
N LEU A 108 1.54 -8.45 3.29
CA LEU A 108 2.94 -8.58 2.88
C LEU A 108 3.00 -8.60 1.36
N VAL A 109 4.06 -8.08 0.75
CA VAL A 109 4.28 -8.15 -0.70
C VAL A 109 4.43 -9.61 -1.11
N ASP A 110 3.56 -10.11 -1.98
CA ASP A 110 3.58 -11.51 -2.38
C ASP A 110 4.60 -11.76 -3.49
N ILE A 111 5.75 -12.34 -3.13
CA ILE A 111 6.83 -12.62 -4.10
C ILE A 111 6.48 -13.80 -5.02
N ALA A 112 5.52 -14.65 -4.63
CA ALA A 112 5.08 -15.77 -5.44
C ALA A 112 4.03 -15.37 -6.48
N ASP A 113 3.37 -14.22 -6.30
CA ASP A 113 2.37 -13.70 -7.23
C ASP A 113 2.86 -12.47 -7.97
N ALA A 114 3.30 -12.69 -9.21
CA ALA A 114 3.81 -11.66 -10.11
C ALA A 114 2.78 -11.28 -11.20
N ILE A 115 1.49 -11.51 -10.96
CA ILE A 115 0.44 -11.33 -11.96
C ILE A 115 -0.57 -10.29 -11.48
N ASN A 116 -0.93 -9.35 -12.36
CA ASN A 116 -1.99 -8.35 -12.15
C ASN A 116 -1.88 -7.42 -10.93
N GLY A 117 -0.79 -7.50 -10.15
CA GLY A 117 -0.56 -6.63 -9.02
C GLY A 117 -0.29 -5.17 -9.38
N SER A 118 0.04 -4.38 -8.35
CA SER A 118 0.31 -2.94 -8.45
C SER A 118 1.65 -2.53 -7.83
N ILE A 119 2.44 -3.48 -7.32
CA ILE A 119 3.66 -3.20 -6.57
C ILE A 119 4.87 -3.56 -7.42
N SER A 120 5.74 -2.60 -7.72
CA SER A 120 7.05 -2.90 -8.32
C SER A 120 8.14 -2.73 -7.27
N ILE A 121 8.84 -3.81 -6.96
CA ILE A 121 10.00 -3.79 -6.06
C ILE A 121 11.15 -3.13 -6.81
N ILE A 122 11.75 -2.08 -6.24
CA ILE A 122 12.84 -1.33 -6.87
C ILE A 122 14.20 -1.57 -6.21
N ALA A 123 14.21 -2.02 -4.95
CA ALA A 123 15.41 -2.41 -4.24
C ALA A 123 15.10 -3.39 -3.11
N LEU A 124 16.11 -4.17 -2.73
CA LEU A 124 16.07 -4.99 -1.51
C LEU A 124 16.58 -4.17 -0.32
N GLY A 125 16.03 -4.44 0.86
CA GLY A 125 16.46 -3.85 2.11
C GLY A 125 17.56 -4.65 2.82
N PRO A 126 17.78 -4.39 4.11
CA PRO A 126 18.88 -4.99 4.86
C PRO A 126 18.69 -6.49 5.14
N THR A 127 17.45 -6.99 5.10
CA THR A 127 17.15 -8.42 5.18
C THR A 127 16.56 -8.94 3.88
N THR A 128 16.53 -10.26 3.71
CA THR A 128 15.97 -10.89 2.51
C THR A 128 14.47 -10.68 2.35
N THR A 129 13.77 -10.17 3.37
CA THR A 129 12.32 -9.89 3.31
C THR A 129 12.00 -8.40 3.35
N ASP A 130 12.99 -7.52 3.54
CA ASP A 130 12.80 -6.08 3.43
C ASP A 130 12.84 -5.67 1.96
N VAL A 131 11.85 -4.90 1.52
CA VAL A 131 11.78 -4.40 0.15
C VAL A 131 11.46 -2.93 0.12
N TYR A 132 12.03 -2.23 -0.86
CA TYR A 132 11.62 -0.89 -1.28
C TYR A 132 10.82 -1.04 -2.57
N LEU A 133 9.68 -0.40 -2.63
CA LEU A 133 8.74 -0.53 -3.74
C LEU A 133 8.14 0.80 -4.16
N VAL A 134 7.64 0.83 -5.38
CA VAL A 134 6.73 1.86 -5.89
C VAL A 134 5.42 1.21 -6.26
N PHE A 135 4.32 1.96 -6.15
CA PHE A 135 3.06 1.54 -6.74
C PHE A 135 3.03 1.94 -8.21
N SER A 136 2.70 1.01 -9.10
CA SER A 136 2.60 1.23 -10.55
C SER A 136 1.24 1.76 -10.98
N LYS A 137 0.23 1.63 -10.11
CA LYS A 137 -1.15 2.05 -10.37
C LYS A 137 -1.76 2.62 -9.10
N THR A 138 -2.74 3.50 -9.28
CA THR A 138 -3.63 3.91 -8.19
C THR A 138 -5.04 4.08 -8.72
N PHE A 139 -6.02 4.02 -7.82
CA PHE A 139 -7.40 4.36 -8.15
C PHE A 139 -7.55 5.89 -8.17
N LEU A 140 -7.58 6.47 -9.37
CA LEU A 140 -7.90 7.87 -9.60
C LEU A 140 -9.42 8.04 -9.66
N THR A 141 -10.05 8.41 -8.55
CA THR A 141 -11.36 9.08 -8.65
C THR A 141 -11.14 10.55 -8.88
N SER A 142 -11.75 11.10 -9.93
CA SER A 142 -12.11 12.51 -9.95
C SER A 142 -13.04 12.75 -8.77
N LEU A 143 -12.48 13.16 -7.63
CA LEU A 143 -13.25 13.76 -6.54
C LEU A 143 -13.64 15.16 -7.03
N ALA A 144 -14.72 15.21 -7.82
CA ALA A 144 -15.42 16.42 -8.19
C ALA A 144 -16.42 16.78 -7.09
#